data_AF-A0A834H4Y5-F1
#
_entry.id   AF-A0A834H4Y5-F1
#
_cell.length_a   1.000
_cell.length_b   1.000
_cell.length_c   1.000
_cell.angle_alpha   90.00
_cell.angle_beta   90.00
_cell.angle_gamma   90.00
#
_symmetry.space_group_name_H-M   'P 1'
#
loop_
_entity.id
_entity.type
_entity.pdbx_description
1 polymer ?
#
loop_
_entity_poly.entity_id
_entity_poly.type
_entity_poly.pdbx_seq_one_letter_code
_entity_poly.pdbx_strand_id
1 'polypeptide(L)'
;MAYIQGDLKQEKYQTPPPWLNNIRIINSCHGLLLCRFCYTRQKNHNPDYAVQEQNRDPNYVVLNPTTKQFKILPKCHLSGLKGLTLAFDPSKSPHYKVVSVCVCFRHTTSMLTYAVEYYHEIMTYSSETGSWKASGVTFAAKDREQYTSGVYWNGAVNWFSNWGKGDSVYYNVDEGRLGIIPLPPIPEGNDWYSREFRHYWESRGHLHLVEINSGMYRVDVYEMERDYSGWFVKVSADLYALEIPRDPLYCLFGILCVVRMERDEESFLVLHVPDKVLRYSFGDGTLEKICDVVAPQSSCSLRYSWFRSYQYIESLAGV
;
A
#
# COMPACT_ATOMS: atom_id res chain seq x y z
N MET A 1 -8.76 -8.86 13.95
CA MET A 1 -8.45 -7.93 12.85
C MET A 1 -9.67 -7.81 11.99
N ALA A 2 -10.10 -6.59 11.66
CA ALA A 2 -11.19 -6.36 10.72
C ALA A 2 -10.60 -5.70 9.48
N TYR A 3 -11.00 -6.13 8.28
CA TYR A 3 -10.55 -5.54 7.02
C TYR A 3 -11.60 -4.54 6.54
N ILE A 4 -11.19 -3.34 6.17
CA ILE A 4 -12.10 -2.30 5.67
C ILE A 4 -11.91 -2.18 4.17
N GLN A 5 -12.97 -2.49 3.42
CA GLN A 5 -12.99 -2.41 1.96
C GLN A 5 -12.90 -0.94 1.51
N GLY A 6 -12.20 -0.71 0.40
CA GLY A 6 -11.99 0.61 -0.22
C GLY A 6 -13.23 1.37 -0.68
N ASP A 7 -14.43 0.85 -0.43
CA ASP A 7 -15.69 1.59 -0.45
C ASP A 7 -16.39 1.29 0.90
N LEU A 8 -16.40 2.25 1.82
CA LEU A 8 -17.10 2.14 3.10
C LEU A 8 -18.62 2.07 2.84
N LYS A 9 -19.17 0.87 2.58
CA LYS A 9 -20.61 0.68 2.59
C LYS A 9 -21.11 0.52 4.03
N GLN A 10 -22.02 1.44 4.34
CA GLN A 10 -22.77 1.71 5.55
C GLN A 10 -23.29 0.46 6.26
N GLU A 11 -22.80 0.14 7.47
CA GLU A 11 -23.58 -0.67 8.43
C GLU A 11 -23.55 -0.15 9.88
N LYS A 12 -22.83 0.93 10.24
CA LYS A 12 -22.71 1.34 11.68
C LYS A 12 -22.75 2.84 12.01
N TYR A 13 -23.42 3.67 11.20
CA TYR A 13 -23.56 5.11 11.48
C TYR A 13 -25.02 5.57 11.44
N GLN A 14 -25.49 6.21 12.52
CA GLN A 14 -26.63 7.14 12.47
C GLN A 14 -26.22 8.29 11.55
N THR A 15 -26.71 8.25 10.31
CA THR A 15 -26.49 9.22 9.22
C THR A 15 -25.05 9.75 9.09
N PRO A 16 -24.15 9.05 8.37
CA PRO A 16 -22.82 9.59 8.07
C PRO A 16 -22.95 10.88 7.24
N PRO A 17 -22.04 11.86 7.40
CA PRO A 17 -22.02 13.05 6.57
C PRO A 17 -22.11 12.72 5.07
N PRO A 18 -22.84 13.48 4.23
CA PRO A 18 -23.15 13.13 2.83
C PRO A 18 -21.94 12.78 1.94
N TRP A 19 -20.74 13.22 2.33
CA TRP A 19 -19.50 13.06 1.58
C TRP A 19 -18.78 11.72 1.82
N LEU A 20 -19.16 10.93 2.84
CA LEU A 20 -18.52 9.64 3.14
C LEU A 20 -18.78 8.56 2.07
N ASN A 21 -19.77 8.77 1.21
CA ASN A 21 -20.12 7.82 0.14
C ASN A 21 -19.11 7.80 -1.03
N ASN A 22 -18.14 8.72 -1.06
CA ASN A 22 -17.18 8.85 -2.17
C ASN A 22 -15.72 8.95 -1.68
N ILE A 23 -15.33 8.02 -0.82
CA ILE A 23 -13.98 7.98 -0.25
C ILE A 23 -13.32 6.65 -0.61
N ARG A 24 -12.10 6.73 -1.16
CA ARG A 24 -11.26 5.56 -1.42
C ARG A 24 -10.13 5.49 -0.41
N ILE A 25 -9.97 4.33 0.24
CA ILE A 25 -8.80 4.06 1.09
C ILE A 25 -7.57 3.90 0.19
N ILE A 26 -6.48 4.55 0.56
CA ILE A 26 -5.19 4.50 -0.15
C ILE A 26 -4.05 3.97 0.73
N ASN A 27 -4.19 4.03 2.06
CA ASN A 27 -3.21 3.49 2.99
C ASN A 27 -3.84 3.24 4.37
N SER A 28 -3.22 2.40 5.19
CA SER A 28 -3.63 2.12 6.57
C SER A 28 -2.42 1.89 7.45
N CYS A 29 -2.46 2.34 8.70
CA CYS A 29 -1.39 2.12 9.67
C CYS A 29 -1.95 2.16 11.10
N HIS A 30 -1.74 1.09 11.88
CA HIS A 30 -2.09 0.98 13.31
C HIS A 30 -3.46 1.55 13.70
N GLY A 31 -4.49 1.23 12.91
CA GLY A 31 -5.88 1.59 13.15
C GLY A 31 -6.33 2.92 12.53
N LEU A 32 -5.42 3.68 11.93
CA LEU A 32 -5.77 4.85 11.10
C LEU A 32 -5.87 4.45 9.63
N LEU A 33 -6.83 5.03 8.91
CA LEU A 33 -6.92 4.93 7.46
C LEU A 33 -6.65 6.29 6.83
N LEU A 34 -5.89 6.28 5.74
CA LEU A 34 -5.71 7.43 4.87
C LEU A 34 -6.53 7.20 3.61
N CYS A 35 -7.32 8.20 3.29
CA CYS A 35 -8.24 8.13 2.18
C CYS A 35 -8.18 9.36 1.30
N ARG A 36 -8.65 9.16 0.07
CA ARG A 36 -8.80 10.18 -0.96
C ARG A 36 -10.28 10.37 -1.29
N PHE A 37 -10.72 11.62 -1.37
CA PHE A 37 -12.04 11.93 -1.92
C PHE A 37 -12.08 11.66 -3.43
N CYS A 38 -13.10 10.93 -3.86
CA CYS A 38 -13.39 10.67 -5.27
C CYS A 38 -14.55 11.58 -5.68
N TYR A 39 -14.35 12.53 -6.58
CA TYR A 39 -15.51 13.25 -7.14
C TYR A 39 -16.21 12.34 -8.15
N THR A 40 -17.50 12.08 -7.95
CA THR A 40 -18.32 11.41 -8.97
C THR A 40 -18.41 12.34 -10.17
N ARG A 41 -17.91 11.88 -11.33
CA ARG A 41 -18.22 12.49 -12.64
C ARG A 41 -19.74 12.70 -12.69
N GLN A 42 -20.19 13.95 -12.62
CA GLN A 42 -21.55 14.22 -13.08
C GLN A 42 -21.55 13.89 -14.57
N LYS A 43 -22.45 13.01 -15.02
CA LYS A 43 -22.65 12.67 -16.44
C LYS A 43 -23.24 13.84 -17.24
N ASN A 44 -22.78 15.06 -16.98
CA ASN A 44 -23.15 16.21 -17.79
C ASN A 44 -22.17 16.24 -18.95
N HIS A 45 -22.65 15.93 -20.14
CA HIS A 45 -21.94 15.86 -21.42
C HIS A 45 -21.37 17.22 -21.90
N ASN A 46 -20.98 18.12 -21.00
CA ASN A 46 -20.38 19.38 -21.36
C ASN A 46 -18.83 19.29 -21.22
N PRO A 47 -18.08 19.27 -22.35
CA PRO A 47 -16.62 19.12 -22.35
C PRO A 47 -15.89 20.25 -21.61
N ASP A 48 -16.49 21.43 -21.44
CA ASP A 48 -15.88 22.53 -20.68
C ASP A 48 -15.80 22.26 -19.17
N TYR A 49 -16.65 21.39 -18.62
CA TYR A 49 -16.61 21.02 -17.20
C TYR A 49 -15.60 19.90 -16.90
N ALA A 50 -15.24 19.08 -17.90
CA ALA A 50 -14.25 18.03 -17.75
C ALA A 50 -12.82 18.60 -17.54
N VAL A 51 -12.56 19.80 -18.06
CA VAL A 51 -11.27 20.50 -17.89
C VAL A 51 -11.13 21.10 -16.49
N GLN A 52 -12.24 21.49 -15.84
CA GLN A 52 -12.22 21.99 -14.45
C GLN A 52 -12.05 20.88 -13.40
N GLU A 53 -12.43 19.62 -13.70
CA GLU A 53 -12.26 18.48 -12.79
C GLU A 53 -10.79 18.07 -12.61
N GLN A 54 -9.94 18.28 -13.63
CA GLN A 54 -8.50 18.00 -13.53
C GLN A 54 -7.74 18.99 -12.62
N ASN A 55 -8.37 20.13 -12.27
CA ASN A 55 -7.79 21.21 -11.47
C ASN A 55 -8.25 21.25 -10.01
N ARG A 56 -9.08 20.29 -9.55
CA ARG A 56 -9.36 20.17 -8.11
C ARG A 56 -8.40 19.18 -7.48
N ASP A 57 -7.45 19.71 -6.72
CA ASP A 57 -6.55 18.89 -5.89
C ASP A 57 -7.37 17.88 -5.08
N PRO A 58 -6.97 16.60 -5.08
CA PRO A 58 -7.65 15.62 -4.25
C PRO A 58 -7.54 16.02 -2.79
N ASN A 59 -8.69 16.16 -2.12
CA ASN A 59 -8.72 16.27 -0.67
C ASN A 59 -8.35 14.89 -0.10
N TYR A 60 -7.37 14.87 0.80
CA TYR A 60 -6.98 13.67 1.55
C TYR A 60 -7.49 13.79 2.98
N VAL A 61 -7.91 12.66 3.55
CA VAL A 61 -8.46 12.60 4.91
C VAL A 61 -7.82 11.44 5.65
N VAL A 62 -7.40 11.69 6.88
CA VAL A 62 -7.08 10.63 7.83
C VAL A 62 -8.31 10.39 8.68
N LEU A 63 -8.63 9.13 8.92
CA LEU A 63 -9.78 8.76 9.72
C LEU A 63 -9.43 7.64 10.69
N ASN A 64 -10.07 7.67 11.84
CA ASN A 64 -10.08 6.57 12.80
C ASN A 64 -11.50 5.99 12.83
N PRO A 65 -11.73 4.81 12.23
CA PRO A 65 -13.02 4.14 12.25
C PRO A 65 -13.53 3.79 13.65
N THR A 66 -12.63 3.53 14.62
CA THR A 66 -13.01 3.19 16.01
C THR A 66 -13.63 4.39 16.70
N THR A 67 -12.96 5.54 16.66
CA THR A 67 -13.41 6.77 17.35
C THR A 67 -14.38 7.59 16.51
N LYS A 68 -14.56 7.24 15.22
CA LYS A 68 -15.38 7.96 14.24
C LYS A 68 -14.89 9.39 13.98
N GLN A 69 -13.62 9.66 14.28
CA GLN A 69 -12.98 10.95 14.06
C GLN A 69 -12.26 10.98 12.71
N PHE A 70 -12.15 12.17 12.13
CA PHE A 70 -11.43 12.39 10.88
C PHE A 70 -10.77 13.76 10.85
N LYS A 71 -9.69 13.87 10.08
CA LYS A 71 -8.97 15.11 9.81
C LYS A 71 -8.70 15.25 8.32
N ILE A 72 -9.15 16.36 7.75
CA ILE A 72 -8.78 16.74 6.38
C ILE A 72 -7.34 17.26 6.43
N LEU A 73 -6.48 16.69 5.59
CA LEU A 73 -5.10 17.13 5.48
C LEU A 73 -5.05 18.50 4.78
N PRO A 74 -4.23 19.45 5.27
CA PRO A 74 -3.99 20.68 4.54
C PRO A 74 -3.35 20.37 3.19
N LYS A 75 -3.49 21.28 2.23
CA LYS A 75 -2.85 21.12 0.93
C LYS A 75 -1.33 21.10 1.10
N CYS A 76 -0.67 20.14 0.43
CA CYS A 76 0.77 20.17 0.27
C CYS A 76 1.10 21.25 -0.78
N HIS A 77 2.03 22.16 -0.47
CA HIS A 77 2.41 23.24 -1.37
C HIS A 77 3.19 22.78 -2.61
N LEU A 78 3.68 21.53 -2.61
CA LEU A 78 4.39 20.95 -3.75
C LEU A 78 3.40 20.25 -4.69
N SER A 79 3.55 20.50 -5.99
CA SER A 79 2.80 19.81 -7.04
C SER A 79 3.35 18.39 -7.26
N GLY A 80 2.60 17.56 -7.98
CA GLY A 80 3.10 16.26 -8.44
C GLY A 80 3.22 15.17 -7.37
N LEU A 81 2.30 15.14 -6.39
CA LEU A 81 2.14 14.04 -5.43
C LEU A 81 2.15 12.66 -6.13
N LYS A 82 3.16 11.84 -5.84
CA LYS A 82 3.31 10.47 -6.38
C LYS A 82 2.72 9.41 -5.46
N GLY A 83 2.63 9.68 -4.17
CA GLY A 83 2.07 8.77 -3.18
C GLY A 83 1.99 9.38 -1.79
N LEU A 84 1.19 8.77 -0.94
CA LEU A 84 1.03 9.13 0.46
C LEU A 84 0.98 7.88 1.31
N THR A 85 1.67 7.92 2.43
CA THR A 85 1.77 6.79 3.37
C THR A 85 1.62 7.29 4.78
N LEU A 86 0.77 6.63 5.56
CA LEU A 86 0.65 6.87 7.00
C LEU A 86 1.88 6.29 7.70
N ALA A 87 2.46 7.10 8.59
CA ALA A 87 3.49 6.69 9.51
C ALA A 87 2.97 6.94 10.93
N PHE A 88 2.53 5.88 11.60
CA PHE A 88 1.94 5.99 12.91
C PHE A 88 2.38 4.82 13.78
N ASP A 89 2.88 5.11 14.97
CA ASP A 89 3.19 4.12 16.00
C ASP A 89 2.60 4.62 17.32
N PRO A 90 1.40 4.15 17.72
CA PRO A 90 0.74 4.61 18.93
C PRO A 90 1.53 4.27 20.20
N SER A 91 2.49 3.36 20.15
CA SER A 91 3.36 3.05 21.30
C SER A 91 4.45 4.10 21.51
N LYS A 92 4.78 4.88 20.48
CA LYS A 92 5.82 5.91 20.53
C LYS A 92 5.27 7.32 20.65
N SER A 93 4.16 7.62 19.98
CA SER A 93 3.58 8.95 19.95
C SER A 93 2.07 8.89 19.71
N PRO A 94 1.27 9.78 20.34
CA PRO A 94 -0.13 9.95 19.99
C PRO A 94 -0.32 10.64 18.64
N HIS A 95 0.74 11.22 18.06
CA HIS A 95 0.69 11.97 16.81
C HIS A 95 1.13 11.10 15.64
N TYR A 96 0.29 11.08 14.59
CA TYR A 96 0.61 10.41 13.33
C TYR A 96 1.31 11.39 12.38
N LYS A 97 2.06 10.82 11.44
CA LYS A 97 2.65 11.54 10.32
C LYS A 97 2.10 11.00 9.00
N VAL A 98 2.10 11.83 7.97
CA VAL A 98 1.83 11.39 6.59
C VAL A 98 3.02 11.77 5.73
N VAL A 99 3.66 10.77 5.13
CA VAL A 99 4.83 10.96 4.28
C VAL A 99 4.39 10.91 2.83
N SER A 100 4.91 11.83 2.03
CA SER A 100 4.64 11.93 0.60
C SER A 100 5.93 12.09 -0.19
N VAL A 101 5.94 11.53 -1.40
CA VAL A 101 6.93 11.82 -2.42
C VAL A 101 6.29 12.76 -3.45
N CYS A 102 6.91 13.91 -3.67
CA CYS A 102 6.51 14.89 -4.67
C CYS A 102 7.49 14.86 -5.85
N VAL A 103 7.03 15.26 -7.05
CA VAL A 103 7.93 15.56 -8.18
C VAL A 103 8.12 17.06 -8.25
N CYS A 104 9.37 17.45 -8.26
CA CYS A 104 9.80 18.82 -8.45
C CYS A 104 10.62 18.90 -9.75
N PHE A 105 10.79 20.11 -10.25
CA PHE A 105 11.69 20.37 -11.37
C PHE A 105 12.53 21.61 -11.08
N ARG A 106 13.74 21.64 -11.62
CA ARG A 106 14.61 22.81 -11.64
C ARG A 106 14.98 23.14 -13.08
N HIS A 107 14.98 24.43 -13.38
CA HIS A 107 15.49 24.94 -14.63
C HIS A 107 16.99 25.18 -14.49
N THR A 108 17.76 24.54 -15.35
CA THR A 108 19.18 24.79 -15.48
C THR A 108 19.40 25.58 -16.75
N THR A 109 19.69 26.87 -16.61
CA THR A 109 20.02 27.75 -17.73
C THR A 109 21.53 27.91 -17.78
N SER A 110 22.16 27.38 -18.82
CA SER A 110 23.56 27.72 -19.16
C SER A 110 23.57 28.56 -20.44
N MET A 111 24.71 29.19 -20.78
CA MET A 111 24.84 29.95 -22.03
C MET A 111 24.58 29.12 -23.31
N LEU A 112 24.56 27.78 -23.23
CA LEU A 112 24.45 26.88 -24.38
C LEU A 112 23.28 25.89 -24.31
N THR A 113 22.57 25.77 -23.16
CA THR A 113 21.51 24.76 -22.98
C THR A 113 20.40 25.23 -22.03
N TYR A 114 19.16 24.88 -22.39
CA TYR A 114 17.99 24.93 -21.51
C TYR A 114 17.60 23.49 -21.15
N ALA A 115 17.92 23.07 -19.92
CA ALA A 115 17.61 21.74 -19.44
C ALA A 115 16.65 21.80 -18.25
N VAL A 116 15.61 20.94 -18.26
CA VAL A 116 14.71 20.72 -17.14
C VAL A 116 15.11 19.44 -16.46
N GLU A 117 15.52 19.53 -15.19
CA GLU A 117 15.83 18.37 -14.37
C GLU A 117 14.66 18.09 -13.43
N TYR A 118 14.17 16.84 -13.42
CA TYR A 118 13.15 16.38 -12.51
C TYR A 118 13.77 15.63 -11.34
N TYR A 119 13.32 15.92 -10.13
CA TYR A 119 13.74 15.22 -8.92
C TYR A 119 12.57 14.97 -8.01
N HIS A 120 12.74 14.03 -7.10
CA HIS A 120 11.82 13.74 -6.03
C HIS A 120 12.22 14.45 -4.75
N GLU A 121 11.23 14.94 -4.02
CA GLU A 121 11.39 15.50 -2.68
C GLU A 121 10.38 14.87 -1.74
N ILE A 122 10.80 14.57 -0.51
CA ILE A 122 9.93 13.98 0.51
C ILE A 122 9.32 15.08 1.38
N MET A 123 8.00 15.06 1.50
CA MET A 123 7.21 15.92 2.36
C MET A 123 6.61 15.11 3.51
N THR A 124 6.64 15.66 4.72
CA THR A 124 6.04 15.03 5.90
C THR A 124 5.04 15.98 6.54
N TYR A 125 3.80 15.54 6.65
CA TYR A 125 2.80 16.15 7.51
C TYR A 125 2.94 15.58 8.92
N SER A 126 2.83 16.43 9.95
CA SER A 126 2.70 16.00 11.35
C SER A 126 1.34 16.41 11.90
N SER A 127 0.63 15.49 12.55
CA SER A 127 -0.62 15.83 13.23
C SER A 127 -0.39 16.67 14.49
N GLU A 128 0.81 16.67 15.04
CA GLU A 128 1.22 17.53 16.17
C GLU A 128 1.24 19.00 15.78
N THR A 129 1.84 19.33 14.63
CA THR A 129 1.98 20.73 14.16
C THR A 129 0.84 21.13 13.21
N GLY A 130 0.13 20.16 12.65
CA GLY A 130 -0.92 20.39 11.66
C GLY A 130 -0.38 20.91 10.33
N SER A 131 0.91 20.74 10.02
CA SER A 131 1.57 21.35 8.86
C SER A 131 2.46 20.36 8.11
N TRP A 132 2.69 20.65 6.82
CA TRP A 132 3.65 19.95 5.97
C TRP A 132 5.04 20.57 6.12
N LYS A 133 6.07 19.71 6.17
CA LYS A 133 7.47 20.11 6.17
C LYS A 133 8.24 19.32 5.10
N ALA A 134 9.10 20.02 4.37
CA ALA A 134 10.06 19.39 3.47
C ALA A 134 11.16 18.70 4.29
N SER A 135 11.49 17.46 3.92
CA SER A 135 12.61 16.73 4.51
C SER A 135 13.96 17.32 4.11
N GLY A 136 14.03 18.03 2.98
CA GLY A 136 15.28 18.45 2.34
C GLY A 136 16.01 17.30 1.61
N VAL A 137 15.50 16.07 1.70
CA VAL A 137 16.03 14.92 0.98
C VAL A 137 15.49 14.95 -0.45
N THR A 138 16.42 14.98 -1.41
CA THR A 138 16.10 14.90 -2.83
C THR A 138 16.80 13.72 -3.49
N PHE A 139 16.12 13.06 -4.42
CA PHE A 139 16.69 11.99 -5.22
C PHE A 139 16.18 12.05 -6.66
N ALA A 140 16.92 11.44 -7.60
CA ALA A 140 16.59 11.52 -9.01
C ALA A 140 15.21 10.89 -9.29
N ALA A 141 14.38 11.55 -10.10
CA ALA A 141 13.14 10.96 -10.56
C ALA A 141 13.44 9.96 -11.68
N LYS A 142 13.37 8.66 -11.38
CA LYS A 142 13.52 7.63 -12.42
C LYS A 142 12.17 7.28 -13.04
N ASP A 143 12.17 6.95 -14.32
CA ASP A 143 10.97 6.53 -15.03
C ASP A 143 10.35 5.28 -14.39
N ARG A 144 9.03 5.29 -14.20
CA ARG A 144 8.20 4.19 -13.68
C ARG A 144 8.29 3.89 -12.17
N GLU A 145 8.98 4.69 -11.37
CA GLU A 145 8.93 4.56 -9.90
C GLU A 145 7.52 4.87 -9.36
N GLN A 146 7.00 3.98 -8.53
CA GLN A 146 5.66 4.11 -7.93
C GLN A 146 5.77 4.20 -6.41
N TYR A 147 5.40 5.35 -5.85
CA TYR A 147 5.41 5.62 -4.41
C TYR A 147 4.04 5.45 -3.76
N THR A 148 3.07 4.86 -4.46
CA THR A 148 1.67 4.76 -4.07
C THR A 148 1.40 3.68 -3.02
N SER A 149 2.33 2.74 -2.81
CA SER A 149 2.13 1.55 -1.97
C SER A 149 3.15 1.46 -0.82
N GLY A 150 3.45 2.60 -0.19
CA GLY A 150 4.39 2.63 0.93
C GLY A 150 3.88 1.91 2.18
N VAL A 151 4.78 1.22 2.89
CA VAL A 151 4.50 0.50 4.14
C VAL A 151 5.32 1.11 5.28
N TYR A 152 4.66 1.54 6.36
CA TYR A 152 5.36 2.00 7.55
C TYR A 152 5.79 0.81 8.40
N TRP A 153 7.09 0.71 8.64
CA TRP A 153 7.69 -0.31 9.47
C TRP A 153 9.03 0.18 10.00
N ASN A 154 9.35 -0.19 11.24
CA ASN A 154 10.64 0.12 11.89
C ASN A 154 11.01 1.62 11.91
N GLY A 155 10.02 2.50 12.10
CA GLY A 155 10.24 3.96 12.11
C GLY A 155 10.45 4.59 10.73
N ALA A 156 10.33 3.80 9.66
CA ALA A 156 10.53 4.25 8.29
C ALA A 156 9.32 3.96 7.40
N VAL A 157 9.16 4.75 6.34
CA VAL A 157 8.28 4.40 5.23
C VAL A 157 9.10 3.68 4.18
N ASN A 158 8.63 2.49 3.78
CA ASN A 158 9.31 1.58 2.88
C ASN A 158 8.56 1.57 1.53
N TRP A 159 9.25 1.90 0.45
CA TRP A 159 8.74 1.83 -0.91
C TRP A 159 9.56 0.84 -1.70
N PHE A 160 8.85 -0.07 -2.34
CA PHE A 160 9.47 -1.14 -3.09
C PHE A 160 9.38 -0.88 -4.58
N SER A 161 10.45 -1.22 -5.28
CA SER A 161 10.43 -1.23 -6.74
C SER A 161 9.54 -2.37 -7.24
N ASN A 162 8.56 -2.03 -8.06
CA ASN A 162 7.75 -3.02 -8.77
C ASN A 162 8.58 -3.63 -9.91
N TRP A 163 8.42 -4.94 -10.13
CA TRP A 163 9.05 -5.68 -11.24
C TRP A 163 10.59 -5.72 -11.22
N GLY A 164 11.22 -5.53 -10.06
CA GLY A 164 12.67 -5.59 -9.92
C GLY A 164 13.43 -4.51 -10.71
N LYS A 165 12.76 -3.42 -11.10
CA LYS A 165 13.35 -2.33 -11.88
C LYS A 165 13.65 -1.13 -11.00
N GLY A 166 14.91 -0.99 -10.59
CA GLY A 166 15.37 0.11 -9.73
C GLY A 166 15.43 -0.29 -8.26
N ASP A 167 15.82 0.68 -7.44
CA ASP A 167 16.10 0.45 -6.03
C ASP A 167 14.81 0.50 -5.21
N SER A 168 14.65 -0.45 -4.28
CA SER A 168 13.68 -0.28 -3.19
C SER A 168 14.31 0.63 -2.15
N VAL A 169 13.54 1.55 -1.58
CA VAL A 169 14.04 2.60 -0.69
C VAL A 169 13.20 2.69 0.57
N TYR A 170 13.84 3.08 1.66
CA TYR A 170 13.13 3.46 2.89
C TYR A 170 13.52 4.86 3.32
N TYR A 171 12.59 5.57 3.94
CA TYR A 171 12.81 6.88 4.54
C TYR A 171 12.51 6.83 6.03
N ASN A 172 13.54 7.00 6.86
CA ASN A 172 13.37 7.13 8.31
C ASN A 172 12.69 8.46 8.61
N VAL A 173 11.51 8.39 9.22
CA VAL A 173 10.61 9.54 9.39
C VAL A 173 11.12 10.50 10.48
N ASP A 174 11.90 10.01 11.43
CA ASP A 174 12.43 10.80 12.54
C ASP A 174 13.83 11.34 12.23
N GLU A 175 14.70 10.52 11.62
CA GLU A 175 16.06 10.92 11.22
C GLU A 175 16.08 11.75 9.94
N GLY A 176 15.04 11.68 9.10
CA GLY A 176 15.01 12.33 7.80
C GLY A 176 16.02 11.74 6.81
N ARG A 177 16.28 10.43 6.89
CA ARG A 177 17.32 9.75 6.11
C ARG A 177 16.74 8.73 5.15
N LEU A 178 17.20 8.77 3.89
CA LEU A 178 16.90 7.75 2.89
C LEU A 178 17.94 6.62 2.96
N GLY A 179 17.48 5.39 2.78
CA GLY A 179 18.33 4.21 2.61
C GLY A 179 17.79 3.28 1.53
N ILE A 180 18.61 2.31 1.15
CA ILE A 180 18.27 1.29 0.16
C ILE A 180 17.81 0.03 0.89
N ILE A 181 16.72 -0.56 0.43
CA ILE A 181 16.25 -1.87 0.88
C ILE A 181 16.89 -2.90 -0.04
N PRO A 182 17.66 -3.88 0.48
CA PRO A 182 18.22 -4.94 -0.35
C PRO A 182 17.10 -5.72 -1.04
N LEU A 183 17.37 -6.18 -2.27
CA LEU A 183 16.45 -7.08 -2.96
C LEU A 183 16.46 -8.45 -2.28
N PRO A 184 15.33 -9.18 -2.29
CA PRO A 184 15.31 -10.55 -1.81
C PRO A 184 16.21 -11.45 -2.66
N PRO A 185 16.78 -12.52 -2.07
CA PRO A 185 17.63 -13.45 -2.80
C PRO A 185 16.91 -14.01 -4.03
N ILE A 186 17.66 -14.25 -5.11
CA ILE A 186 17.14 -14.86 -6.34
C ILE A 186 17.14 -16.38 -6.12
N PRO A 187 15.99 -17.06 -6.21
CA PRO A 187 15.95 -18.52 -6.16
C PRO A 187 16.81 -19.12 -7.28
N GLU A 188 17.49 -20.23 -7.03
CA GLU A 188 18.31 -20.91 -8.04
C GLU A 188 17.48 -21.23 -9.29
N GLY A 189 17.99 -20.83 -10.46
CA GLY A 189 17.36 -21.06 -11.76
C GLY A 189 16.35 -20.00 -12.22
N ASN A 190 16.08 -18.97 -11.42
CA ASN A 190 15.22 -17.84 -11.80
C ASN A 190 16.04 -16.61 -12.26
N ASP A 191 15.47 -15.82 -13.17
CA ASP A 191 15.98 -14.49 -13.50
C ASP A 191 15.16 -13.40 -12.80
N TRP A 192 15.68 -12.17 -12.73
CA TRP A 192 14.94 -11.07 -12.11
C TRP A 192 13.74 -10.62 -12.96
N TYR A 193 13.80 -10.83 -14.28
CA TYR A 193 12.80 -10.36 -15.24
C TYR A 193 11.47 -11.13 -15.17
N SER A 194 11.51 -12.36 -14.66
CA SER A 194 10.35 -13.22 -14.44
C SER A 194 9.74 -13.09 -13.04
N ARG A 195 10.39 -12.37 -12.11
CA ARG A 195 9.89 -12.18 -10.75
C ARG A 195 8.84 -11.09 -10.70
N GLU A 196 7.62 -11.49 -10.39
CA GLU A 196 6.57 -10.56 -10.05
C GLU A 196 6.52 -10.35 -8.53
N PHE A 197 7.31 -9.39 -8.05
CA PHE A 197 7.19 -8.89 -6.68
C PHE A 197 5.90 -8.11 -6.55
N ARG A 198 4.89 -8.73 -5.96
CA ARG A 198 3.53 -8.21 -6.01
C ARG A 198 3.04 -7.64 -4.69
N HIS A 199 3.59 -8.03 -3.54
CA HIS A 199 2.92 -7.70 -2.27
C HIS A 199 3.91 -7.38 -1.15
N TYR A 200 3.66 -6.28 -0.44
CA TYR A 200 4.43 -5.84 0.72
C TYR A 200 3.46 -5.51 1.84
N TRP A 201 3.79 -5.91 3.07
CA TRP A 201 2.89 -5.73 4.19
C TRP A 201 3.62 -5.71 5.52
N GLU A 202 3.13 -4.94 6.48
CA GLU A 202 3.57 -5.00 7.87
C GLU A 202 2.58 -5.84 8.68
N SER A 203 3.07 -6.80 9.47
CA SER A 203 2.25 -7.63 10.35
C SER A 203 2.96 -7.87 11.68
N ARG A 204 2.40 -7.32 12.78
CA ARG A 204 2.91 -7.45 14.15
C ARG A 204 4.38 -6.99 14.34
N GLY A 205 4.78 -5.91 13.69
CA GLY A 205 6.13 -5.37 13.75
C GLY A 205 7.12 -6.02 12.80
N HIS A 206 6.65 -6.79 11.81
CA HIS A 206 7.49 -7.45 10.82
C HIS A 206 7.08 -7.04 9.41
N LEU A 207 8.06 -6.79 8.55
CA LEU A 207 7.84 -6.45 7.15
C LEU A 207 7.96 -7.72 6.30
N HIS A 208 6.89 -8.01 5.57
CA HIS A 208 6.77 -9.18 4.71
C HIS A 208 6.73 -8.78 3.24
N LEU A 209 7.36 -9.61 2.41
CA LEU A 209 7.31 -9.55 0.96
C LEU A 209 6.78 -10.88 0.43
N VAL A 210 5.76 -10.85 -0.42
CA VAL A 210 5.21 -12.06 -1.03
C VAL A 210 5.50 -12.08 -2.52
N GLU A 211 6.10 -13.17 -2.94
CA GLU A 211 6.45 -13.47 -4.32
C GLU A 211 5.59 -14.62 -4.85
N ILE A 212 5.13 -14.51 -6.09
CA ILE A 212 4.45 -15.57 -6.81
C ILE A 212 5.37 -16.00 -7.97
N ASN A 213 5.87 -17.23 -7.92
CA ASN A 213 6.88 -17.74 -8.87
C ASN A 213 6.25 -18.28 -10.17
N SER A 214 7.08 -18.46 -11.21
CA SER A 214 6.71 -18.94 -12.55
C SER A 214 5.97 -20.26 -12.48
N GLY A 215 4.75 -20.26 -13.04
CA GLY A 215 3.75 -21.31 -12.86
C GLY A 215 2.51 -20.81 -12.12
N MET A 216 2.56 -19.67 -11.41
CA MET A 216 1.45 -19.07 -10.65
C MET A 216 0.98 -19.84 -9.41
N TYR A 217 1.63 -20.94 -9.02
CA TYR A 217 1.15 -21.77 -7.91
C TYR A 217 2.08 -21.80 -6.70
N ARG A 218 3.35 -21.42 -6.83
CA ARG A 218 4.25 -21.31 -5.68
C ARG A 218 4.23 -19.90 -5.12
N VAL A 219 4.01 -19.78 -3.82
CA VAL A 219 4.04 -18.53 -3.07
C VAL A 219 5.17 -18.58 -2.04
N ASP A 220 6.12 -17.67 -2.17
CA ASP A 220 7.19 -17.50 -1.21
C ASP A 220 6.95 -16.21 -0.40
N VAL A 221 6.91 -16.34 0.93
CA VAL A 221 6.76 -15.23 1.87
C VAL A 221 8.12 -14.98 2.51
N TYR A 222 8.71 -13.83 2.22
CA TYR A 222 9.94 -13.35 2.83
C TYR A 222 9.64 -12.43 4.01
N GLU A 223 10.57 -12.40 4.96
CA GLU A 223 10.59 -11.45 6.07
C GLU A 223 11.90 -10.69 6.05
N MET A 224 11.84 -9.38 6.30
CA MET A 224 13.01 -8.51 6.36
C MET A 224 13.60 -8.51 7.76
N GLU A 225 14.92 -8.68 7.84
CA GLU A 225 15.68 -8.47 9.08
C GLU A 225 15.56 -7.03 9.58
N ARG A 226 15.47 -6.86 10.90
CA ARG A 226 15.14 -5.57 11.51
C ARG A 226 16.16 -4.46 11.22
N ASP A 227 17.40 -4.82 10.95
CA ASP A 227 18.49 -3.91 10.60
C ASP A 227 18.61 -3.64 9.09
N TYR A 228 17.65 -4.13 8.29
CA TYR A 228 17.68 -4.11 6.83
C TYR A 228 18.85 -4.90 6.20
N SER A 229 19.46 -5.84 6.92
CA SER A 229 20.60 -6.63 6.42
C SER A 229 20.21 -7.59 5.29
N GLY A 230 18.98 -8.06 5.24
CA GLY A 230 18.52 -8.96 4.18
C GLY A 230 17.15 -9.56 4.40
N TRP A 231 16.69 -10.25 3.37
CA TRP A 231 15.44 -11.03 3.39
C TRP A 231 15.74 -12.49 3.63
N PHE A 232 14.93 -13.14 4.46
CA PHE A 232 14.90 -14.60 4.59
C PHE A 232 13.52 -15.14 4.25
N VAL A 233 13.48 -16.35 3.68
CA VAL A 233 12.21 -17.04 3.39
C VAL A 233 11.62 -17.49 4.72
N LYS A 234 10.43 -16.97 5.04
CA LYS A 234 9.67 -17.40 6.20
C LYS A 234 8.83 -18.63 5.88
N VAL A 235 8.16 -18.62 4.74
CA VAL A 235 7.27 -19.70 4.29
C VAL A 235 7.36 -19.86 2.78
N SER A 236 7.34 -21.11 2.32
CA SER A 236 7.18 -21.47 0.91
C SER A 236 5.99 -22.41 0.80
N ALA A 237 4.97 -21.99 0.05
CA ALA A 237 3.72 -22.71 -0.10
C ALA A 237 3.50 -23.10 -1.57
N ASP A 238 3.23 -24.39 -1.82
CA ASP A 238 2.78 -24.86 -3.12
C ASP A 238 1.25 -24.90 -3.14
N LEU A 239 0.66 -23.91 -3.81
CA LEU A 239 -0.78 -23.78 -4.01
C LEU A 239 -1.30 -24.67 -5.15
N TYR A 240 -0.43 -25.45 -5.82
CA TYR A 240 -0.85 -26.39 -6.88
C TYR A 240 -1.79 -27.47 -6.32
N ALA A 241 -1.61 -27.84 -5.05
CA ALA A 241 -2.45 -28.79 -4.35
C ALA A 241 -3.88 -28.29 -4.05
N LEU A 242 -4.19 -27.00 -4.27
CA LEU A 242 -5.46 -26.40 -3.84
C LEU A 242 -6.67 -26.69 -4.76
N GLU A 243 -6.53 -27.54 -5.78
CA GLU A 243 -7.58 -27.84 -6.77
C GLU A 243 -8.29 -26.60 -7.33
N ILE A 244 -7.61 -25.43 -7.33
CA ILE A 244 -8.18 -24.18 -7.85
C ILE A 244 -8.37 -24.37 -9.36
N PRO A 245 -9.57 -24.08 -9.93
CA PRO A 245 -9.85 -24.28 -11.34
C PRO A 245 -8.78 -23.64 -12.22
N ARG A 246 -8.20 -24.39 -13.15
CA ARG A 246 -7.05 -23.94 -13.94
C ARG A 246 -7.48 -23.00 -15.07
N ASP A 247 -6.79 -21.87 -15.18
CA ASP A 247 -6.81 -20.97 -16.32
C ASP A 247 -5.34 -20.63 -16.61
N PRO A 248 -4.79 -21.12 -17.72
CA PRO A 248 -3.38 -20.92 -18.06
C PRO A 248 -3.01 -19.47 -18.36
N LEU A 249 -3.97 -18.54 -18.44
CA LEU A 249 -3.73 -17.14 -18.81
C LEU A 249 -3.81 -16.15 -17.64
N TYR A 250 -4.34 -16.53 -16.47
CA TYR A 250 -4.60 -15.60 -15.37
C TYR A 250 -4.26 -16.17 -13.99
N CYS A 251 -3.77 -15.31 -13.08
CA CYS A 251 -3.70 -15.64 -11.67
C CYS A 251 -5.13 -15.80 -11.13
N LEU A 252 -5.49 -17.02 -10.76
CA LEU A 252 -6.81 -17.38 -10.25
C LEU A 252 -7.00 -17.05 -8.77
N PHE A 253 -5.98 -16.51 -8.13
CA PHE A 253 -6.05 -16.05 -6.76
C PHE A 253 -5.34 -14.70 -6.58
N GLY A 254 -5.86 -13.91 -5.65
CA GLY A 254 -5.27 -12.67 -5.18
C GLY A 254 -4.84 -12.86 -3.74
N ILE A 255 -3.61 -12.50 -3.43
CA ILE A 255 -3.15 -12.47 -2.03
C ILE A 255 -3.71 -11.19 -1.40
N LEU A 256 -4.45 -11.35 -0.30
CA LEU A 256 -5.04 -10.21 0.41
C LEU A 256 -4.11 -9.68 1.50
N CYS A 257 -3.47 -10.56 2.28
CA CYS A 257 -2.50 -10.20 3.32
C CYS A 257 -1.80 -11.43 3.92
N VAL A 258 -0.72 -11.18 4.66
CA VAL A 258 -0.06 -12.14 5.56
C VAL A 258 -0.42 -11.77 7.00
N VAL A 259 -1.01 -12.71 7.73
CA VAL A 259 -1.37 -12.53 9.14
C VAL A 259 -0.35 -13.26 10.00
N ARG A 260 0.48 -12.49 10.70
CA ARG A 260 1.40 -13.00 11.69
C ARG A 260 0.68 -13.23 13.02
N MET A 261 0.94 -14.38 13.63
CA MET A 261 0.51 -14.75 14.98
C MET A 261 1.70 -14.76 15.94
N GLU A 262 1.48 -15.10 17.22
CA GLU A 262 2.59 -15.22 18.19
C GLU A 262 3.51 -16.38 17.83
N ARG A 263 2.90 -17.49 17.42
CA ARG A 263 3.60 -18.68 16.92
C ARG A 263 3.60 -18.65 15.40
N ASP A 264 4.76 -18.89 14.80
CA ASP A 264 4.90 -18.88 13.34
C ASP A 264 4.00 -19.95 12.69
N GLU A 265 3.82 -21.11 13.35
CA GLU A 265 2.92 -22.19 12.91
C GLU A 265 1.44 -21.78 12.83
N GLU A 266 1.00 -20.81 13.65
CA GLU A 266 -0.37 -20.29 13.64
C GLU A 266 -0.58 -19.18 12.61
N SER A 267 0.52 -18.64 12.05
CA SER A 267 0.46 -17.59 11.05
C SER A 267 -0.13 -18.14 9.75
N PHE A 268 -0.73 -17.26 8.96
CA PHE A 268 -1.46 -17.69 7.76
C PHE A 268 -1.51 -16.63 6.68
N LEU A 269 -1.73 -17.10 5.45
CA LEU A 269 -1.99 -16.28 4.27
C LEU A 269 -3.49 -16.16 4.05
N VAL A 270 -3.96 -14.98 3.67
CA VAL A 270 -5.35 -14.77 3.24
C VAL A 270 -5.38 -14.68 1.72
N LEU A 271 -6.08 -15.61 1.09
CA LEU A 271 -6.21 -15.75 -0.34
C LEU A 271 -7.64 -15.41 -0.77
N HIS A 272 -7.78 -14.66 -1.85
CA HIS A 272 -9.04 -14.48 -2.54
C HIS A 272 -9.02 -15.31 -3.81
N VAL A 273 -9.97 -16.20 -3.97
CA VAL A 273 -10.21 -16.97 -5.21
C VAL A 273 -11.62 -16.64 -5.70
N PRO A 274 -12.05 -17.06 -6.90
CA PRO A 274 -13.43 -16.90 -7.31
C PRO A 274 -14.38 -17.38 -6.21
N ASP A 275 -15.29 -16.48 -5.84
CA ASP A 275 -16.43 -16.69 -4.95
C ASP A 275 -16.12 -16.93 -3.47
N LYS A 276 -14.86 -16.90 -3.04
CA LYS A 276 -14.50 -17.15 -1.64
C LYS A 276 -13.16 -16.52 -1.23
N VAL A 277 -13.07 -16.21 0.06
CA VAL A 277 -11.81 -15.89 0.75
C VAL A 277 -11.41 -17.08 1.60
N LEU A 278 -10.15 -17.47 1.47
CA LEU A 278 -9.55 -18.63 2.10
C LEU A 278 -8.41 -18.20 3.01
N ARG A 279 -8.21 -18.97 4.07
CA ARG A 279 -7.06 -18.94 4.97
C ARG A 279 -6.17 -20.13 4.63
N TYR A 280 -4.90 -19.90 4.40
CA TYR A 280 -3.88 -20.94 4.27
C TYR A 280 -2.94 -20.89 5.48
N SER A 281 -3.01 -21.90 6.35
CA SER A 281 -2.22 -22.01 7.58
C SER A 281 -0.78 -22.41 7.28
N PHE A 282 0.19 -21.75 7.91
CA PHE A 282 1.61 -22.03 7.67
C PHE A 282 2.14 -23.26 8.41
N GLY A 283 1.55 -23.63 9.54
CA GLY A 283 2.01 -24.78 10.33
C GLY A 283 1.71 -26.13 9.68
N ASP A 284 0.50 -26.32 9.17
CA ASP A 284 0.03 -27.61 8.64
C ASP A 284 -0.36 -27.56 7.15
N GLY A 285 -0.26 -26.39 6.51
CA GLY A 285 -0.64 -26.20 5.11
C GLY A 285 -2.14 -26.32 4.85
N THR A 286 -2.99 -26.28 5.90
CA THR A 286 -4.43 -26.44 5.75
C THR A 286 -5.10 -25.20 5.15
N LEU A 287 -6.19 -25.45 4.43
CA LEU A 287 -6.99 -24.42 3.81
C LEU A 287 -8.38 -24.35 4.46
N GLU A 288 -8.73 -23.21 5.02
CA GLU A 288 -10.02 -22.97 5.65
C GLU A 288 -10.77 -21.85 4.94
N LYS A 289 -12.08 -22.00 4.74
CA LYS A 289 -12.90 -20.92 4.18
C LYS A 289 -13.16 -19.87 5.25
N ILE A 290 -12.84 -18.61 4.96
CA ILE A 290 -13.19 -17.46 5.82
C ILE A 290 -14.60 -16.99 5.51
N CYS A 291 -14.88 -16.70 4.23
CA CYS A 291 -16.20 -16.24 3.80
C CYS A 291 -16.42 -16.45 2.29
N ASP A 292 -17.68 -16.40 1.89
CA ASP A 292 -18.08 -16.36 0.48
C ASP A 292 -18.08 -14.91 -0.05
N VAL A 293 -17.72 -14.74 -1.31
CA VAL A 293 -17.68 -13.46 -2.01
C VAL A 293 -18.59 -13.54 -3.23
N VAL A 294 -19.35 -12.47 -3.51
CA VAL A 294 -20.17 -12.43 -4.73
C VAL A 294 -19.27 -12.36 -5.97
N ALA A 295 -19.35 -13.39 -6.81
CA ALA A 295 -18.75 -13.47 -8.14
C ALA A 295 -19.04 -12.20 -8.94
N PRO A 296 -18.04 -11.54 -9.57
CA PRO A 296 -18.34 -10.58 -10.62
C PRO A 296 -19.05 -11.29 -11.78
N GLN A 297 -20.02 -10.61 -12.41
CA GLN A 297 -20.75 -11.13 -13.57
C GLN A 297 -19.84 -11.37 -14.80
N SER A 298 -18.60 -10.87 -14.78
CA SER A 298 -17.56 -11.10 -15.78
C SER A 298 -16.60 -12.20 -15.33
N SER A 299 -16.42 -13.22 -16.17
CA SER A 299 -15.76 -14.50 -15.90
C SER A 299 -14.25 -14.46 -15.56
N CYS A 300 -13.59 -13.29 -15.54
CA CYS A 300 -12.12 -13.23 -15.50
C CYS A 300 -11.51 -12.13 -14.61
N SER A 301 -12.22 -11.54 -13.65
CA SER A 301 -11.61 -10.53 -12.76
C SER A 301 -11.78 -10.87 -11.29
N LEU A 302 -10.68 -11.19 -10.59
CA LEU A 302 -10.67 -11.19 -9.13
C LEU A 302 -11.15 -9.82 -8.63
N ARG A 303 -12.25 -9.81 -7.88
CA ARG A 303 -12.83 -8.59 -7.30
C ARG A 303 -11.88 -7.90 -6.31
N TYR A 304 -11.14 -8.70 -5.55
CA TYR A 304 -10.20 -8.26 -4.55
C TYR A 304 -8.78 -8.59 -4.96
N SER A 305 -7.89 -7.61 -4.78
CA SER A 305 -6.46 -7.72 -5.03
C SER A 305 -5.73 -6.90 -3.97
N TRP A 306 -4.48 -7.25 -3.71
CA TRP A 306 -3.61 -6.69 -2.68
C TRP A 306 -3.58 -5.15 -2.62
N PHE A 307 -3.57 -4.46 -3.78
CA PHE A 307 -3.54 -2.99 -3.85
C PHE A 307 -4.88 -2.33 -3.41
N ARG A 308 -5.84 -3.12 -2.90
CA ARG A 308 -7.11 -2.67 -2.32
C ARG A 308 -7.41 -3.34 -0.97
N SER A 309 -6.44 -4.03 -0.38
CA SER A 309 -6.54 -4.60 0.96
C SER A 309 -5.82 -3.69 1.93
N TYR A 310 -6.43 -3.39 3.09
CA TYR A 310 -5.88 -2.51 4.12
C TYR A 310 -6.07 -3.14 5.50
N GLN A 311 -4.99 -3.21 6.30
CA GLN A 311 -5.10 -3.75 7.65
C GLN A 311 -5.84 -2.74 8.53
N TYR A 312 -6.74 -3.26 9.35
CA TYR A 312 -7.32 -2.45 10.39
C TYR A 312 -7.38 -3.20 11.73
N ILE A 313 -6.95 -2.48 12.74
CA ILE A 313 -7.04 -2.83 14.15
C ILE A 313 -7.79 -1.70 14.85
N GLU A 314 -8.57 -2.04 15.87
CA GLU A 314 -9.23 -1.00 16.65
C GLU A 314 -8.19 -0.18 17.41
N SER A 315 -8.39 1.13 17.46
CA SER A 315 -7.45 2.06 18.06
C SER A 315 -8.19 3.26 18.65
N LEU A 316 -7.83 3.64 19.88
CA LEU A 316 -8.36 4.86 20.52
C LEU A 316 -7.55 6.10 20.17
N ALA A 317 -6.61 6.01 19.23
CA ALA A 317 -5.80 7.14 18.79
C ALA A 317 -6.66 8.31 18.28
N GLY A 318 -6.26 9.53 18.62
CA GLY A 318 -6.87 10.74 18.06
C GLY A 318 -6.48 10.94 16.60
N VAL A 319 -7.29 11.72 15.88
CA VAL A 319 -7.01 12.19 14.51
C VAL A 319 -7.04 13.70 14.43
#